data_AF-A0A4Y2MH66-F1
#
_entry.id   AF-A0A4Y2MH66-F1
#
_cell.length_a   1.000
_cell.length_b   1.000
_cell.length_c   1.000
_cell.angle_alpha   90.00
_cell.angle_beta   90.00
_cell.angle_gamma   90.00
#
_symmetry.space_group_name_H-M   'P 1'
#
loop_
_entity.id
_entity.type
_entity.pdbx_description
1 polymer ?
#
loop_
_entity_poly.entity_id
_entity_poly.type
_entity_poly.pdbx_seq_one_letter_code
_entity_poly.pdbx_strand_id
1 'polypeptide(L)'
;AQAQSVPEPLFVKGCRAQRGQFPHETYCQQYYNCWDGRATIEECPGKLLFNPVISACDFPEAVNCLARLRNPGEKDNLGSVFW
;
A
#
# COMPACT_ATOMS: atom_id res chain seq x y z
N ALA A 1 -4.52 -0.34 31.40
CA ALA A 1 -3.93 -1.65 31.03
C ALA A 1 -4.57 -2.03 29.70
N GLN A 2 -3.87 -2.18 28.57
CA GLN A 2 -2.61 -2.86 28.27
C GLN A 2 -1.78 -1.94 27.34
N ALA A 3 -0.53 -1.54 27.59
CA ALA A 3 0.73 -2.29 27.70
C ALA A 3 1.17 -2.96 26.38
N GLN A 4 2.09 -2.31 25.65
CA GLN A 4 3.32 -2.86 25.03
C GLN A 4 3.93 -1.77 24.11
N SER A 5 5.06 -1.11 24.36
CA SER A 5 6.44 -1.61 24.55
C SER A 5 6.87 -2.59 23.44
N VAL A 6 7.00 -2.12 22.20
CA VAL A 6 7.86 -2.80 21.22
C VAL A 6 9.23 -2.11 21.27
N PRO A 7 10.29 -2.76 21.77
CA PRO A 7 11.63 -2.22 21.70
C PRO A 7 12.11 -2.21 20.25
N GLU A 8 12.64 -1.10 19.77
CA GLU A 8 13.34 -1.04 18.47
C GLU A 8 14.53 -2.03 18.49
N PRO A 9 14.75 -2.81 17.41
CA PRO A 9 15.01 -2.23 16.09
C PRO A 9 14.37 -3.03 14.93
N LEU A 10 13.04 -3.07 14.85
CA LEU A 10 12.36 -3.59 13.66
C LEU A 10 11.33 -2.56 13.21
N PHE A 11 11.85 -1.52 12.57
CA PHE A 11 11.12 -0.74 11.59
C PHE A 11 10.66 -1.73 10.51
N VAL A 12 9.56 -2.45 10.75
CA VAL A 12 8.94 -3.33 9.76
C VAL A 12 8.47 -2.39 8.69
N LYS A 13 9.32 -2.18 7.66
CA LYS A 13 9.03 -1.33 6.50
C LYS A 13 7.57 -1.53 6.11
N GLY A 14 6.75 -0.53 6.41
CA GLY A 14 5.32 -0.55 6.12
C GLY A 14 4.33 -0.36 7.26
N CYS A 15 4.59 -0.84 8.48
CA CYS A 15 3.66 -0.62 9.60
C CYS A 15 3.89 0.72 10.30
N ARG A 16 2.89 1.61 10.28
CA ARG A 16 2.91 2.86 11.07
C ARG A 16 2.17 2.72 12.42
N ALA A 17 1.49 1.60 12.65
CA ALA A 17 0.85 1.24 13.92
C ALA A 17 0.76 -0.30 14.10
N GLN A 18 0.36 -0.75 15.29
CA GLN A 18 0.17 -2.19 15.61
C GLN A 18 -0.84 -2.87 14.68
N ARG A 19 -1.90 -2.15 14.30
CA ARG A 19 -2.95 -2.63 13.39
C ARG A 19 -3.32 -1.55 12.40
N GLY A 20 -3.72 -1.96 11.20
CA GLY A 20 -4.21 -1.06 10.16
C GLY A 20 -3.60 -1.34 8.79
N GLN A 21 -4.06 -0.59 7.80
CA GLN A 21 -3.58 -0.69 6.42
C GLN A 21 -2.80 0.57 6.05
N PHE A 22 -1.62 0.39 5.46
CA PHE A 22 -0.69 1.48 5.16
C PHE A 22 -0.16 1.39 3.73
N PRO A 23 0.15 2.52 3.08
CA PRO A 23 0.59 2.52 1.68
C PRO A 23 1.96 1.83 1.53
N HIS A 24 2.13 1.08 0.44
CA HIS A 24 3.43 0.53 0.07
C HIS A 24 4.38 1.65 -0.38
N GLU A 25 5.68 1.50 -0.11
CA GLU A 25 6.70 2.54 -0.41
C GLU A 25 6.86 2.79 -1.92
N THR A 26 6.63 1.75 -2.74
CA THR A 26 6.98 1.75 -4.18
C THR A 26 5.81 1.48 -5.12
N TYR A 27 4.75 0.81 -4.66
CA TYR A 27 3.71 0.25 -5.54
C TYR A 27 2.33 0.64 -5.02
N CYS A 28 1.61 1.51 -5.72
CA CYS A 28 0.34 2.02 -5.21
C CYS A 28 -0.80 1.01 -5.22
N GLN A 29 -0.67 -0.10 -5.95
CA GLN A 29 -1.60 -1.21 -5.86
C GLN A 29 -1.37 -2.06 -4.62
N GLN A 30 -0.21 -1.94 -3.98
CA GLN A 30 0.12 -2.71 -2.81
C GLN A 30 -0.01 -1.87 -1.54
N TYR A 31 -0.38 -2.54 -0.46
CA TYR A 31 -0.43 -1.96 0.86
C TYR A 31 0.05 -2.97 1.89
N TYR A 32 0.47 -2.44 3.04
CA TYR A 32 0.82 -3.23 4.20
C TYR A 32 -0.41 -3.42 5.06
N ASN A 33 -0.83 -4.66 5.26
CA ASN A 33 -1.83 -5.03 6.26
C ASN A 33 -1.09 -5.43 7.55
N CYS A 34 -1.24 -4.61 8.58
CA CYS A 34 -0.52 -4.79 9.84
C CYS A 34 -1.39 -5.47 10.88
N TRP A 35 -0.84 -6.52 11.50
CA TRP A 35 -1.46 -7.21 12.61
C TRP A 35 -0.45 -7.46 13.73
N ASP A 36 -0.69 -6.86 14.89
CA ASP A 36 0.18 -6.90 16.08
C ASP A 36 1.65 -6.60 15.72
N GLY A 37 1.84 -5.55 14.90
CA GLY A 37 3.16 -5.04 14.49
C GLY A 37 3.82 -5.82 13.34
N ARG A 38 3.19 -6.86 12.80
CA ARG A 38 3.66 -7.59 11.61
C ARG A 38 2.94 -7.13 10.36
N ALA A 39 3.70 -6.71 9.34
CA ALA A 39 3.17 -6.35 8.03
C ALA A 39 3.08 -7.59 7.12
N THR A 40 1.96 -7.73 6.44
CA THR A 40 1.85 -8.52 5.21
C THR A 40 1.62 -7.57 4.04
N ILE A 41 2.23 -7.84 2.88
CA ILE A 41 1.97 -7.08 1.67
C ILE A 41 0.75 -7.71 0.99
N GLU A 42 -0.25 -6.90 0.76
CA GLU A 42 -1.47 -7.26 0.05
C GLU A 42 -1.62 -6.36 -1.19
N GLU A 43 -2.31 -6.86 -2.20
CA GLU A 43 -2.55 -6.15 -3.45
C GLU A 43 -4.04 -5.84 -3.61
N CYS A 44 -4.33 -4.62 -4.01
CA CYS A 44 -5.68 -4.18 -4.32
C CYS A 44 -6.25 -4.98 -5.50
N PRO A 45 -7.55 -5.34 -5.45
CA PRO A 45 -8.14 -6.12 -6.51
C PRO A 45 -8.28 -5.31 -7.80
N GLY A 46 -8.01 -5.96 -8.94
CA GLY A 46 -8.17 -5.36 -10.26
C GLY A 46 -7.17 -4.21 -10.48
N LYS A 47 -7.68 -3.04 -10.87
CA LYS A 47 -6.87 -1.84 -11.15
C LYS A 47 -6.98 -0.77 -10.05
N LEU A 48 -7.52 -1.14 -8.89
CA LEU A 48 -7.69 -0.21 -7.78
C LEU A 48 -6.33 0.11 -7.14
N LEU A 49 -6.23 1.29 -6.55
CA LEU A 49 -5.04 1.75 -5.85
C LEU A 49 -5.35 1.93 -4.37
N PHE A 50 -4.38 1.69 -3.51
CA PHE A 50 -4.56 1.91 -2.09
C PHE A 50 -4.66 3.41 -1.78
N ASN A 51 -5.80 3.83 -1.24
CA ASN A 51 -6.06 5.18 -0.79
C ASN A 51 -5.71 5.31 0.71
N PRO A 52 -4.61 6.00 1.07
CA PRO A 52 -4.21 6.15 2.46
C PRO A 52 -5.13 7.08 3.26
N VAL A 53 -6.02 7.84 2.61
CA VAL A 53 -6.98 8.74 3.29
C VAL A 53 -8.10 7.94 3.93
N ILE A 54 -8.57 6.89 3.25
CA ILE A 54 -9.65 6.01 3.72
C ILE A 54 -9.14 4.65 4.19
N SER A 55 -7.83 4.39 4.06
CA SER A 55 -7.20 3.10 4.34
C SER A 55 -7.90 1.94 3.64
N ALA A 56 -8.14 2.08 2.33
CA ALA A 56 -8.80 1.07 1.51
C ALA A 56 -8.44 1.22 0.03
N CYS A 57 -8.72 0.20 -0.77
CA CYS A 57 -8.56 0.26 -2.23
C CYS A 57 -9.66 1.11 -2.87
N ASP A 58 -9.26 2.04 -3.72
CA ASP A 58 -10.13 3.02 -4.36
C ASP A 58 -9.73 3.21 -5.83
N PHE A 59 -10.57 3.92 -6.58
CA PHE A 59 -10.35 4.20 -7.98
C PHE A 59 -9.11 5.11 -8.18
N PRO A 60 -8.30 4.89 -9.23
CA PRO A 60 -7.09 5.68 -9.49
C PRO A 60 -7.33 7.20 -9.53
N GLU A 61 -8.51 7.64 -9.96
CA GLU A 61 -8.91 9.04 -10.03
C GLU A 61 -9.03 9.70 -8.66
N ALA A 62 -9.26 8.90 -7.61
CA ALA A 62 -9.41 9.34 -6.22
C ALA A 62 -8.12 9.17 -5.38
N VAL A 63 -7.07 8.55 -5.94
CA VAL A 63 -5.84 8.21 -5.21
C VAL A 63 -4.65 9.01 -5.70
N ASN A 64 -4.03 9.77 -4.79
CA ASN A 64 -2.76 10.42 -5.07
C ASN A 64 -1.58 9.45 -4.87
N CYS A 65 -1.32 8.67 -5.92
CA CYS A 65 -0.21 7.73 -5.98
C CYS A 65 1.11 8.48 -6.27
N LEU A 66 1.90 8.74 -5.22
CA LEU A 66 3.22 9.39 -5.36
C LEU A 66 4.28 8.46 -5.98
N ALA A 67 4.10 7.13 -5.84
CA ALA A 67 5.02 6.16 -6.39
C ALA A 67 4.70 5.92 -7.87
N ARG A 68 5.52 6.51 -8.77
CA ARG A 68 5.37 6.45 -10.24
C ARG A 68 5.43 5.04 -10.88
N LEU A 69 5.46 3.96 -10.09
CA LEU A 69 5.55 2.60 -10.59
C LEU A 69 4.23 1.87 -10.30
N ARG A 70 3.38 1.78 -11.33
CA ARG A 70 2.38 0.72 -11.39
C ARG A 70 3.14 -0.61 -11.48
N ASN A 71 2.63 -1.67 -10.83
CA ASN A 71 3.34 -2.95 -10.77
C ASN A 71 3.77 -3.41 -12.18
N PRO A 72 5.02 -3.89 -12.39
CA PRO A 72 5.52 -4.35 -13.69
C PRO A 72 4.82 -5.61 -14.25
N GLY A 73 3.77 -6.10 -13.57
CA GLY A 73 2.91 -7.20 -14.03
C GLY A 73 1.52 -6.77 -14.47
N GLU A 74 1.11 -5.51 -14.26
CA GLU A 74 -0.19 -5.06 -14.74
C GLU A 74 -0.05 -4.58 -16.18
N LYS A 75 -0.43 -5.45 -17.11
CA LYS A 75 -0.60 -5.16 -18.54
C LYS A 75 -1.49 -3.93 -18.73
N ASP A 76 -0.82 -2.79 -18.80
CA ASP A 76 -1.31 -1.55 -19.33
C ASP A 76 -1.82 -1.82 -20.76
N ASN A 77 -3.13 -1.96 -20.91
CA ASN A 77 -3.79 -1.47 -22.14
C ASN A 77 -3.87 0.07 -22.08
N LEU A 78 -2.81 0.73 -21.61
CA LEU A 78 -2.59 2.13 -21.88
C LEU A 78 -1.92 2.12 -23.25
N GLY A 79 -2.76 2.18 -24.29
CA GLY A 79 -2.33 2.10 -25.67
C GLY A 79 -1.11 2.97 -25.90
N SER A 80 -0.09 2.39 -26.52
CA SER A 80 1.04 3.10 -27.11
C SER A 80 0.53 4.32 -27.87
N VAL A 81 0.58 5.50 -27.26
CA VAL A 81 0.50 6.77 -27.96
C VAL A 81 1.95 7.22 -28.18
N PHE A 82 2.64 6.48 -29.04
CA PHE A 82 3.79 7.01 -29.75
C PHE A 82 3.27 7.38 -31.14
N TRP A 83 3.31 8.69 -31.42
CA TRP A 83 2.90 9.36 -32.65
C TRP A 83 3.37 8.66 -33.92
#